data_AF-A0A454CZY9-F1
#
_entry.id   AF-A0A454CZY9-F1
#
_cell.length_a   1.000
_cell.length_b   1.000
_cell.length_c   1.000
_cell.angle_alpha   90.00
_cell.angle_beta   90.00
_cell.angle_gamma   90.00
#
_symmetry.space_group_name_H-M   'P 1'
#
loop_
_entity.id
_entity.type
_entity.pdbx_description
1 polymer ?
#
loop_
_entity_poly.entity_id
_entity_poly.type
_entity_poly.pdbx_seq_one_letter_code
_entity_poly.pdbx_strand_id
1 'polypeptide(L)'
;MFGVQARFHKDQVILDGDTTSYTRIADSGNQVHYEFCPACGTTMRLLLPDAPDYVVIPMGLFNNKEFPQPTISIYEQRKQGWVSFDCTMEHVR
;
A
#
# COMPACT_ATOMS: atom_id res chain seq x y z
N MET A 1 7.17 7.94 6.20
CA MET A 1 5.73 7.68 6.38
C MET A 1 5.56 6.17 6.45
N PHE A 2 4.88 5.66 7.48
CA PHE A 2 4.49 4.25 7.57
C PHE A 2 3.03 4.13 7.12
N GLY A 3 2.67 3.01 6.51
CA GLY A 3 1.31 2.77 6.05
C GLY A 3 0.99 1.28 6.11
N VAL A 4 -0.29 0.98 6.28
CA VAL A 4 -0.83 -0.38 6.16
C VAL A 4 -1.55 -0.46 4.82
N GLN A 5 -1.26 -1.51 4.07
CA GLN A 5 -1.83 -1.74 2.75
C GLN A 5 -2.14 -3.22 2.59
N ALA A 6 -3.14 -3.54 1.78
CA ALA A 6 -3.45 -4.91 1.41
C ALA A 6 -3.49 -5.07 -0.11
N ARG A 7 -3.29 -6.31 -0.57
CA ARG A 7 -3.40 -6.68 -1.98
C ARG A 7 -4.77 -7.27 -2.24
N PHE A 8 -5.41 -6.82 -3.30
CA PHE A 8 -6.66 -7.35 -3.81
C PHE A 8 -6.46 -7.79 -5.24
N HIS A 9 -7.20 -8.80 -5.68
CA HIS A 9 -7.23 -9.15 -7.08
C HIS A 9 -7.91 -8.03 -7.86
N LYS A 10 -7.42 -7.69 -9.06
CA LYS A 10 -7.83 -6.48 -9.78
C LYS A 10 -9.32 -6.45 -10.11
N ASP A 11 -9.93 -7.60 -10.36
CA ASP A 11 -11.36 -7.78 -10.63
C ASP A 11 -12.25 -7.55 -9.40
N GLN A 12 -11.69 -7.57 -8.18
CA GLN A 12 -12.41 -7.28 -6.94
C GLN A 12 -12.47 -5.77 -6.63
N VAL A 13 -11.78 -4.93 -7.41
CA VAL A 13 -11.65 -3.50 -7.13
C VAL A 13 -12.22 -2.67 -8.26
N ILE A 14 -13.25 -1.91 -7.94
CA ILE A 14 -13.79 -0.85 -8.79
C ILE A 14 -13.33 0.48 -8.23
N LEU A 15 -12.79 1.34 -9.09
CA LEU A 15 -12.41 2.71 -8.76
C LEU A 15 -13.40 3.64 -9.44
N ASP A 16 -14.05 4.49 -8.64
CA ASP A 16 -14.98 5.51 -9.13
C ASP A 16 -14.39 6.90 -8.86
N GLY A 17 -14.35 7.73 -9.90
CA GLY A 17 -13.70 9.04 -9.90
C GLY A 17 -12.33 9.09 -10.58
N ASP A 18 -11.83 10.32 -10.75
CA ASP A 18 -10.59 10.60 -11.45
C ASP A 18 -9.35 10.35 -10.59
N THR A 19 -8.28 9.90 -11.24
CA THR A 19 -6.95 9.76 -10.63
C THR A 19 -5.85 10.31 -11.52
N THR A 20 -4.81 10.85 -10.89
CA THR A 20 -3.52 11.15 -11.52
C THR A 20 -2.51 10.08 -11.11
N SER A 21 -1.56 9.78 -12.00
CA SER A 21 -0.54 8.76 -11.77
C SER A 21 0.88 9.30 -11.66
N TYR A 22 1.70 8.70 -10.81
CA TYR A 22 3.15 8.91 -10.74
C TYR A 22 3.89 7.58 -10.56
N THR A 23 4.99 7.39 -11.29
CA THR A 23 5.82 6.17 -11.20
C THR A 23 7.07 6.44 -10.37
N ARG A 24 7.31 5.61 -9.36
CA ARG A 24 8.54 5.61 -8.57
C ARG A 24 9.32 4.32 -8.81
N ILE A 25 10.65 4.43 -8.83
CA ILE A 25 11.55 3.27 -8.74
C ILE A 25 11.86 3.02 -7.26
N ALA A 26 11.55 1.82 -6.77
CA ALA A 26 11.86 1.39 -5.41
C ALA A 26 13.35 1.08 -5.26
N ASP A 27 13.82 0.97 -4.02
CA ASP A 27 15.22 0.62 -3.72
C ASP A 27 15.62 -0.75 -4.28
N SER A 28 14.64 -1.63 -4.53
CA SER A 28 14.82 -2.92 -5.21
C SER A 28 15.01 -2.82 -6.73
N GLY A 29 14.79 -1.64 -7.32
CA GLY A 29 14.73 -1.43 -8.77
C GLY A 29 13.33 -1.63 -9.36
N ASN A 30 12.37 -2.15 -8.59
CA ASN A 30 11.01 -2.38 -9.09
C ASN A 30 10.27 -1.07 -9.30
N GLN A 31 9.44 -1.03 -10.33
CA GLN A 31 8.52 0.08 -10.56
C GLN A 31 7.29 -0.05 -9.68
N VAL A 32 6.82 1.09 -9.18
CA VAL A 32 5.54 1.20 -8.48
C VAL A 32 4.79 2.38 -9.08
N HIS A 33 3.62 2.11 -9.64
CA HIS A 33 2.74 3.14 -10.18
C HIS A 33 1.73 3.55 -9.09
N TYR A 34 1.81 4.78 -8.65
CA TYR A 34 0.88 5.36 -7.68
C TYR A 34 -0.25 6.03 -8.44
N GLU A 35 -1.49 5.71 -8.10
CA GLU A 35 -2.67 6.45 -8.54
C GLU A 35 -3.29 7.16 -7.34
N PHE A 36 -3.49 8.47 -7.46
CA PHE A 36 -3.96 9.32 -6.37
C PHE A 36 -5.03 10.31 -6.84
N CYS A 37 -5.89 10.73 -5.90
CA CYS A 37 -6.91 11.72 -6.16
C CYS A 37 -6.27 13.09 -6.46
N PRO A 38 -6.53 13.72 -7.62
CA PRO A 38 -5.93 15.00 -7.96
C PRO A 38 -6.39 16.16 -7.07
N ALA A 39 -7.55 16.04 -6.42
CA ALA A 39 -8.12 17.11 -5.60
C ALA A 39 -7.52 17.18 -4.19
N CYS A 40 -7.14 16.03 -3.59
CA CYS A 40 -6.64 15.98 -2.21
C CYS A 40 -5.28 15.28 -2.04
N GLY A 41 -4.75 14.64 -3.08
CA GLY A 41 -3.46 13.95 -3.06
C GLY A 41 -3.48 12.57 -2.40
N THR A 42 -4.63 12.09 -1.91
CA THR A 42 -4.73 10.75 -1.31
C THR A 42 -4.40 9.67 -2.33
N THR A 43 -3.45 8.79 -1.99
CA THR A 43 -3.17 7.60 -2.79
C THR A 43 -4.34 6.63 -2.72
N MET A 44 -4.93 6.32 -3.87
CA MET A 44 -6.10 5.44 -3.99
C MET A 44 -5.69 3.99 -4.21
N ARG A 45 -4.69 3.76 -5.07
CA ARG A 45 -4.09 2.43 -5.27
C ARG A 45 -2.66 2.51 -5.79
N LEU A 46 -1.92 1.42 -5.63
CA LEU A 46 -0.62 1.21 -6.25
C LEU A 46 -0.70 0.00 -7.18
N LEU A 47 -0.10 0.10 -8.35
CA LEU A 47 0.04 -0.98 -9.32
C LEU A 47 1.51 -1.43 -9.37
N LEU A 48 1.70 -2.74 -9.36
CA LEU A 48 3.02 -3.37 -9.38
C LEU A 48 3.17 -4.13 -10.70
N PRO A 49 4.07 -3.74 -11.61
CA PRO A 49 4.29 -4.46 -12.86
C PRO A 49 4.65 -5.94 -12.68
N ASP A 50 5.35 -6.27 -11.58
CA ASP A 50 5.74 -7.65 -11.23
C ASP A 50 4.59 -8.48 -10.63
N ALA A 51 3.43 -7.86 -10.38
CA ALA A 51 2.23 -8.53 -9.88
C ALA A 51 0.97 -7.92 -10.53
N PRO A 52 0.80 -8.06 -11.86
CA PRO A 52 -0.18 -7.31 -12.65
C PRO A 52 -1.63 -7.67 -12.34
N ASP A 53 -1.89 -8.85 -11.78
CA ASP A 53 -3.22 -9.31 -11.39
C ASP A 53 -3.70 -8.70 -10.06
N TYR A 54 -2.80 -8.04 -9.33
CA TYR A 54 -3.09 -7.46 -8.03
C TYR A 54 -3.02 -5.94 -8.05
N VAL A 55 -3.82 -5.33 -7.19
CA VAL A 55 -3.72 -3.91 -6.84
C VAL A 55 -3.49 -3.79 -5.35
N VAL A 56 -2.65 -2.83 -4.96
CA VAL A 56 -2.35 -2.54 -3.56
C VAL A 56 -3.22 -1.36 -3.13
N ILE A 57 -4.04 -1.55 -2.10
CA ILE A 57 -4.94 -0.52 -1.57
C ILE A 57 -4.48 -0.11 -0.17
N PRO A 58 -4.27 1.19 0.10
CA PRO A 58 -4.04 1.68 1.45
C PRO A 58 -5.25 1.40 2.35
N MET A 59 -5.02 0.75 3.50
CA MET A 59 -6.11 0.35 4.41
C MET A 59 -6.79 1.53 5.09
N GLY A 60 -6.12 2.67 5.19
CA GLY A 60 -6.72 3.91 5.71
C GLY A 60 -7.84 4.50 4.84
N LEU A 61 -8.07 3.97 3.63
CA LEU A 61 -9.21 4.38 2.78
C LEU A 61 -10.54 3.78 3.25
N PHE A 62 -10.49 2.69 4.01
CA PHE A 62 -11.68 2.02 4.48
C PHE A 62 -12.07 2.54 5.86
N ASN A 63 -13.37 2.79 6.04
CA ASN A 63 -13.93 3.12 7.35
C ASN A 63 -14.18 1.86 8.21
N ASN A 64 -14.09 0.66 7.62
CA ASN A 64 -14.21 -0.60 8.35
C ASN A 64 -12.93 -0.89 9.13
N LYS A 65 -13.08 -1.32 10.38
CA LYS A 65 -11.98 -1.71 11.27
C LYS A 65 -11.74 -3.23 11.30
N GLU A 66 -12.56 -4.01 10.64
CA GLU A 66 -12.52 -5.48 10.62
C GLU A 66 -11.53 -6.03 9.57
N PHE A 67 -10.34 -5.47 9.49
CA PHE A 67 -9.25 -6.07 8.72
C PHE A 67 -8.44 -7.02 9.59
N PRO A 68 -7.95 -8.15 9.03
CA PRO A 68 -7.01 -9.00 9.74
C PRO A 68 -5.74 -8.23 10.08
N GLN A 69 -5.02 -8.70 11.11
CA GLN A 69 -3.73 -8.11 11.44
C GLN A 69 -2.76 -8.22 10.25
N PRO A 70 -1.86 -7.23 10.08
CA PRO A 70 -0.82 -7.33 9.06
C PRO A 70 0.02 -8.58 9.30
N THR A 71 0.43 -9.24 8.22
CA THR A 71 1.25 -10.45 8.27
C THR A 71 2.71 -10.20 7.90
N ILE A 72 2.99 -9.09 7.22
CA ILE A 72 4.32 -8.73 6.69
C ILE A 72 4.64 -7.28 7.05
N SER A 73 5.86 -7.07 7.54
CA SER A 73 6.44 -5.76 7.81
C SER A 73 7.66 -5.55 6.93
N ILE A 74 7.59 -4.59 6.00
CA ILE A 74 8.67 -4.28 5.05
C ILE A 74 9.36 -2.99 5.49
N TYR A 75 10.69 -2.97 5.43
CA TYR A 75 11.52 -1.84 5.85
C TYR A 75 11.35 -1.45 7.33
N GLU A 76 10.94 -2.38 8.20
CA GLU A 76 10.73 -2.08 9.62
C GLU A 76 11.98 -1.51 10.30
N GLN A 77 13.16 -1.91 9.87
CA GLN A 77 14.44 -1.36 10.33
C GLN A 77 14.57 0.17 10.19
N ARG A 78 13.73 0.81 9.36
CA ARG A 78 13.65 2.27 9.20
C ARG A 78 12.65 2.92 10.15
N LYS A 79 12.04 2.16 11.08
CA LYS A 79 11.09 2.68 12.06
C LYS A 79 11.75 3.70 12.98
N GLN A 80 10.97 4.72 13.34
CA GLN A 80 11.39 5.66 14.36
C GLN A 80 11.34 4.98 15.73
N GLY A 81 12.21 5.38 16.66
CA GLY A 81 12.32 4.72 17.97
C GLY A 81 11.04 4.74 18.81
N TRP A 82 10.10 5.66 18.51
CA TRP A 82 8.80 5.76 19.17
C TRP A 82 7.70 4.87 18.55
N VAL A 83 8.00 4.11 17.48
CA VAL A 83 7.05 3.20 16.83
C VAL A 83 7.24 1.78 17.36
N SER A 84 6.18 1.23 17.96
CA SER A 84 6.09 -0.18 18.38
C SER A 84 4.98 -0.90 17.61
N PHE A 85 5.19 -2.18 17.36
CA PHE A 85 4.17 -3.08 16.80
C PHE A 85 4.01 -4.25 17.77
N ASP A 86 2.78 -4.50 18.21
CA ASP A 86 2.48 -5.54 19.21
C ASP A 86 2.02 -6.87 18.55
N CYS A 87 1.88 -6.89 17.22
CA CYS A 87 1.49 -8.08 16.46
C CYS A 87 2.71 -8.81 15.87
N THR A 88 2.59 -10.13 15.73
CA THR A 88 3.62 -10.95 15.09
C THR A 88 3.52 -10.80 13.58
N MET A 89 4.62 -10.40 12.93
CA MET A 89 4.72 -10.22 11.48
C MET A 89 6.01 -10.85 10.97
N GLU A 90 6.01 -11.27 9.71
CA GLU A 90 7.24 -11.59 8.99
C GLU A 90 7.98 -10.28 8.67
N HIS A 91 9.25 -10.18 9.05
CA HIS A 91 10.07 -8.97 8.82
C HIS A 91 10.91 -9.13 7.55
N VAL A 92 10.58 -8.35 6.53
CA VAL A 92 11.28 -8.35 5.25
C VAL A 92 12.08 -7.05 5.11
N ARG A 93 13.31 -7.17 4.63
CA ARG A 93 14.23 -6.05 4.46
C ARG A 93 13.92 -5.16 3.27
#